data_AF-A0A954GEF6-F1
#
_entry.id   AF-A0A954GEF6-F1
#
_cell.length_a   1.000
_cell.length_b   1.000
_cell.length_c   1.000
_cell.angle_alpha   90.00
_cell.angle_beta   90.00
_cell.angle_gamma   90.00
#
_symmetry.space_group_name_H-M   'P 1'
#
loop_
_entity.id
_entity.type
_entity.pdbx_description
1 polymer ?
#
loop_
_entity_poly.entity_id
_entity_poly.type
_entity_poly.pdbx_seq_one_letter_code
_entity_poly.pdbx_strand_id
1 'polypeptide(L)'
;MAAYREHITVSTMLGVGYGLGATFALGFTPAQGALAAWLTALGGMLPDLDSESGRPVREMFGLVAAIAPLALVGRIVGWLGLPSDIEITMLLIVVMYLVIKYGGASLIGAVSVHRGMFHSLPAMAIAAELTYLCYPSSLTTVKLLMASGTATGFFSHLMLDELYSVQWAGVRIKLKKSAGTALKMFGTAFVPNVVTYSILAVLSYAMLVDAGIIQPKPATSIFPQAGPTEDGTNAGDVTLPFDEVHLGESFQAEPSLTETALGEPEFQQPKLVPIPDSAIPLERSTVGELLPPDVDPNAFNPVRR
;
A
#
# COMPACT_ATOMS: atom_id res chain seq x y z
N MET A 1 -23.56 -10.94 12.48
CA MET A 1 -22.84 -9.96 11.66
C MET A 1 -23.18 -8.61 12.21
N ALA A 2 -22.13 -7.92 12.65
CA ALA A 2 -22.25 -6.53 13.07
C ALA A 2 -22.61 -5.68 11.84
N ALA A 3 -23.08 -4.45 12.05
CA ALA A 3 -23.32 -3.55 10.93
C ALA A 3 -21.97 -3.13 10.33
N TYR A 4 -21.93 -2.90 9.00
CA TYR A 4 -20.75 -2.37 8.30
C TYR A 4 -20.12 -1.14 8.99
N ARG A 5 -20.96 -0.26 9.55
CA ARG A 5 -20.50 0.90 10.33
C ARG A 5 -19.74 0.50 11.60
N GLU A 6 -20.18 -0.53 12.30
CA GLU A 6 -19.53 -1.03 13.51
C GLU A 6 -18.14 -1.60 13.18
N HIS A 7 -18.01 -2.36 12.09
CA HIS A 7 -16.71 -2.88 11.64
C HIS A 7 -15.72 -1.76 11.33
N ILE A 8 -16.13 -0.74 10.55
CA ILE A 8 -15.26 0.42 10.27
C ILE A 8 -14.88 1.15 11.54
N THR A 9 -15.85 1.44 12.42
CA THR A 9 -15.57 2.22 13.63
C THR A 9 -14.59 1.47 14.53
N VAL A 10 -14.83 0.18 14.78
CA VAL A 10 -13.95 -0.65 15.61
C VAL A 10 -12.56 -0.77 14.98
N SER A 11 -12.46 -1.08 13.69
CA SER A 11 -11.16 -1.24 13.03
C SER A 11 -10.37 0.08 12.97
N THR A 12 -11.04 1.21 12.79
CA THR A 12 -10.42 2.53 12.77
C THR A 12 -9.90 2.91 14.15
N MET A 13 -10.71 2.72 15.21
CA MET A 13 -10.28 2.99 16.59
C MET A 13 -9.11 2.09 16.99
N LEU A 14 -9.19 0.80 16.65
CA LEU A 14 -8.12 -0.17 16.84
C LEU A 14 -6.86 0.26 16.08
N GLY A 15 -7.00 0.75 14.85
CA GLY A 15 -5.91 1.27 14.04
C GLY A 15 -5.21 2.46 14.68
N VAL A 16 -5.97 3.45 15.17
CA VAL A 16 -5.39 4.58 15.92
C VAL A 16 -4.59 4.08 17.12
N GLY A 17 -5.17 3.19 17.93
CA GLY A 17 -4.47 2.60 19.07
C GLY A 17 -3.20 1.84 18.68
N TYR A 18 -3.28 1.03 17.62
CA TYR A 18 -2.16 0.26 17.09
C TYR A 18 -1.02 1.16 16.61
N GLY A 19 -1.32 2.20 15.82
CA GLY A 19 -0.31 3.13 15.29
C GLY A 19 0.33 4.01 16.36
N LEU A 20 -0.45 4.45 17.36
CA LEU A 20 0.09 5.16 18.52
C LEU A 20 1.00 4.24 19.35
N GLY A 21 0.58 2.99 19.59
CA GLY A 21 1.42 1.98 20.25
C GLY A 21 2.71 1.71 19.48
N ALA A 22 2.64 1.56 18.16
CA ALA A 22 3.81 1.39 17.31
C ALA A 22 4.79 2.55 17.44
N THR A 23 4.28 3.79 17.45
CA THR A 23 5.12 5.00 17.52
C THR A 23 5.72 5.18 18.90
N PHE A 24 4.89 5.16 19.95
CA PHE A 24 5.30 5.56 21.29
C PHE A 24 5.83 4.41 22.16
N ALA A 25 5.35 3.18 21.96
CA ALA A 25 5.77 2.03 22.76
C ALA A 25 6.85 1.19 22.07
N LEU A 26 6.79 1.05 20.74
CA LEU A 26 7.74 0.23 19.97
C LEU A 26 8.83 1.04 19.27
N GLY A 27 8.75 2.38 19.28
CA GLY A 27 9.79 3.27 18.75
C GLY A 27 9.85 3.36 17.22
N PHE A 28 8.78 2.95 16.52
CA PHE A 28 8.68 3.20 15.08
C PHE A 28 8.45 4.69 14.78
N THR A 29 8.75 5.12 13.57
CA THR A 29 8.53 6.53 13.20
C THR A 29 7.03 6.86 13.19
N PRO A 30 6.63 8.11 13.45
CA PRO A 30 5.22 8.51 13.39
C PRO A 30 4.56 8.19 12.04
N ALA A 31 5.32 8.28 10.94
CA ALA A 31 4.83 7.90 9.62
C ALA A 31 4.55 6.39 9.51
N GLN A 32 5.44 5.54 10.04
CA GLN A 32 5.22 4.09 10.09
C GLN A 32 4.01 3.73 10.97
N GLY A 33 3.86 4.39 12.13
CA GLY A 33 2.70 4.23 12.98
C GLY A 33 1.39 4.63 12.30
N ALA A 34 1.38 5.76 11.59
CA ALA A 34 0.21 6.23 10.85
C ALA A 34 -0.18 5.28 9.70
N LEU A 35 0.81 4.78 8.95
CA LEU A 35 0.57 3.79 7.90
C LEU A 35 0.05 2.47 8.46
N ALA A 36 0.61 2.01 9.59
CA ALA A 36 0.15 0.80 10.26
C ALA A 36 -1.29 0.97 10.81
N ALA A 37 -1.63 2.15 11.35
CA ALA A 37 -2.99 2.48 11.76
C ALA A 37 -3.98 2.38 10.60
N TRP A 38 -3.60 2.95 9.45
CA TRP A 38 -4.42 2.92 8.25
C TRP A 38 -4.60 1.50 7.70
N LEU A 39 -3.52 0.71 7.64
CA LEU A 39 -3.59 -0.70 7.23
C LEU A 39 -4.41 -1.55 8.20
N THR A 40 -4.41 -1.23 9.50
CA THR A 40 -5.27 -1.87 10.49
C THR A 40 -6.75 -1.55 10.24
N ALA A 41 -7.07 -0.28 9.98
CA ALA A 41 -8.44 0.12 9.64
C ALA A 41 -8.95 -0.58 8.37
N LEU A 42 -8.12 -0.61 7.31
CA LEU A 42 -8.40 -1.32 6.07
C LEU A 42 -8.53 -2.83 6.26
N GLY A 43 -7.64 -3.43 7.07
CA GLY A 43 -7.65 -4.86 7.36
C GLY A 43 -9.00 -5.33 7.90
N GLY A 44 -9.65 -4.52 8.75
CA GLY A 44 -10.99 -4.82 9.29
C GLY A 44 -12.14 -4.72 8.29
N MET A 45 -11.89 -4.22 7.08
CA MET A 45 -12.87 -4.15 5.99
C MET A 45 -12.64 -5.23 4.92
N LEU A 46 -11.47 -5.88 4.90
CA LEU A 46 -11.13 -6.91 3.91
C LEU A 46 -12.11 -8.10 3.88
N PRO A 47 -12.60 -8.64 5.01
CA PRO A 47 -13.51 -9.79 4.97
C PRO A 47 -14.85 -9.48 4.30
N ASP A 48 -15.31 -8.23 4.39
CA ASP A 48 -16.58 -7.77 3.84
C ASP A 48 -16.57 -7.58 2.31
N LEU A 49 -15.39 -7.60 1.67
CA LEU A 49 -15.24 -7.48 0.22
C LEU A 49 -15.96 -8.61 -0.56
N ASP A 50 -16.19 -9.77 0.08
CA ASP A 50 -16.95 -10.90 -0.48
C ASP A 50 -18.48 -10.67 -0.45
N SER A 51 -18.98 -9.66 0.28
CA SER A 51 -20.42 -9.37 0.35
C SER A 51 -20.87 -8.48 -0.82
N GLU A 52 -22.07 -8.72 -1.38
CA GLU A 52 -22.67 -7.94 -2.49
C GLU A 52 -23.11 -6.52 -2.05
N SER A 53 -22.35 -5.84 -1.19
CA SER A 53 -22.64 -4.48 -0.75
C SER A 53 -22.17 -3.46 -1.79
N GLY A 54 -22.99 -3.27 -2.83
CA GLY A 54 -22.65 -2.59 -4.08
C GLY A 54 -22.28 -1.09 -4.02
N ARG A 55 -22.18 -0.45 -2.85
CA ARG A 55 -21.67 0.93 -2.73
C ARG A 55 -20.40 1.03 -1.89
N PRO A 56 -20.36 0.54 -0.63
CA PRO A 56 -19.18 0.76 0.21
C PRO A 56 -17.95 -0.03 -0.26
N VAL A 57 -18.14 -1.27 -0.72
CA VAL A 57 -17.05 -2.08 -1.31
C VAL A 57 -16.53 -1.43 -2.60
N ARG A 58 -17.41 -0.83 -3.41
CA ARG A 58 -16.98 -0.10 -4.62
C ARG A 58 -16.14 1.14 -4.30
N GLU A 59 -16.51 1.88 -3.26
CA GLU A 59 -15.73 3.03 -2.78
C GLU A 59 -14.36 2.58 -2.26
N MET A 60 -14.30 1.44 -1.56
CA MET A 60 -13.04 0.85 -1.11
C MET A 60 -12.11 0.50 -2.26
N PHE A 61 -12.61 -0.15 -3.31
CA PHE A 61 -11.82 -0.39 -4.53
C PHE A 61 -11.37 0.90 -5.20
N GLY A 62 -12.19 1.95 -5.17
CA GLY A 62 -11.80 3.27 -5.68
C GLY A 62 -10.62 3.88 -4.92
N LEU A 63 -10.63 3.75 -3.59
CA LEU A 63 -9.56 4.24 -2.72
C LEU A 63 -8.27 3.40 -2.87
N VAL A 64 -8.39 2.07 -2.91
CA VAL A 64 -7.25 1.18 -3.20
C VAL A 64 -6.70 1.45 -4.59
N ALA A 65 -7.56 1.63 -5.60
CA ALA A 65 -7.15 1.97 -6.96
C ALA A 65 -6.41 3.31 -7.03
N ALA A 66 -6.70 4.28 -6.16
CA ALA A 66 -6.00 5.54 -6.13
C ALA A 66 -4.58 5.41 -5.52
N ILE A 67 -4.43 4.61 -4.46
CA ILE A 67 -3.19 4.56 -3.66
C ILE A 67 -2.24 3.44 -4.14
N ALA A 68 -2.77 2.26 -4.45
CA ALA A 68 -1.95 1.10 -4.77
C ALA A 68 -1.06 1.30 -6.01
N PRO A 69 -1.51 1.91 -7.12
CA PRO A 69 -0.64 2.20 -8.25
C PRO A 69 0.54 3.09 -7.88
N LEU A 70 0.30 4.15 -7.09
CA LEU A 70 1.37 5.05 -6.63
C LEU A 70 2.42 4.31 -5.80
N ALA A 71 1.98 3.38 -4.95
CA ALA A 71 2.89 2.61 -4.09
C ALA A 71 3.64 1.49 -4.83
N LEU A 72 3.04 0.92 -5.89
CA LEU A 72 3.55 -0.30 -6.54
C LEU A 72 4.21 -0.06 -7.90
N VAL A 73 4.00 1.10 -8.53
CA VAL A 73 4.44 1.35 -9.92
C VAL A 73 5.93 1.07 -10.10
N GLY A 74 6.81 1.55 -9.20
CA GLY A 74 8.25 1.33 -9.32
C GLY A 74 8.65 -0.15 -9.27
N ARG A 75 7.95 -0.95 -8.45
CA ARG A 75 8.18 -2.40 -8.38
C ARG A 75 7.70 -3.11 -9.64
N ILE A 76 6.54 -2.73 -10.17
CA ILE A 76 5.97 -3.35 -11.37
C ILE A 76 6.81 -3.02 -12.60
N VAL A 77 7.28 -1.77 -12.74
CA VAL A 77 8.22 -1.37 -13.80
C VAL A 77 9.47 -2.24 -13.75
N GLY A 78 10.08 -2.40 -12.57
CA GLY A 78 11.26 -3.25 -12.39
C GLY A 78 10.99 -4.73 -12.67
N TRP A 79 9.85 -5.27 -12.22
CA TRP A 79 9.51 -6.69 -12.40
C TRP A 79 9.20 -7.05 -13.85
N LEU A 80 8.50 -6.15 -14.57
CA LEU A 80 8.17 -6.34 -15.98
C LEU A 80 9.31 -5.94 -16.93
N GLY A 81 10.41 -5.37 -16.40
CA GLY A 81 11.51 -4.86 -17.22
C GLY A 81 11.08 -3.71 -18.15
N LEU A 82 10.08 -2.93 -17.74
CA LEU A 82 9.60 -1.81 -18.53
C LEU A 82 10.58 -0.63 -18.44
N PRO A 83 10.71 0.18 -19.50
CA PRO A 83 11.47 1.44 -19.41
C PRO A 83 10.83 2.35 -18.37
N SER A 84 11.67 3.01 -17.57
CA SER A 84 11.24 3.95 -16.51
C SER A 84 10.91 5.34 -17.05
N ASP A 85 10.49 5.44 -18.31
CA ASP A 85 10.09 6.69 -18.93
C ASP A 85 8.84 7.24 -18.24
N ILE A 86 8.76 8.57 -18.12
CA ILE A 86 7.67 9.22 -17.40
C ILE A 86 6.32 8.90 -18.03
N GLU A 87 6.25 8.84 -19.36
CA GLU A 87 5.04 8.53 -20.12
C GLU A 87 4.54 7.10 -19.84
N ILE A 88 5.45 6.12 -19.84
CA ILE A 88 5.14 4.72 -19.54
C ILE A 88 4.68 4.57 -18.08
N THR A 89 5.36 5.25 -17.16
CA THR A 89 5.01 5.24 -15.73
C THR A 89 3.61 5.83 -15.49
N MET A 90 3.31 6.97 -16.11
CA MET A 90 1.99 7.61 -16.01
C MET A 90 0.89 6.72 -16.61
N LEU A 91 1.13 6.14 -17.79
CA LEU A 91 0.18 5.23 -18.42
C LEU A 91 -0.06 3.98 -17.54
N LEU A 92 1.00 3.41 -16.98
CA LEU A 92 0.91 2.25 -16.11
C LEU A 92 0.07 2.55 -14.86
N ILE A 93 0.26 3.71 -14.22
CA ILE A 93 -0.56 4.15 -13.08
C ILE A 93 -2.04 4.20 -13.45
N VAL A 94 -2.38 4.79 -14.62
CA VAL A 94 -3.77 4.88 -15.10
C VAL A 94 -4.34 3.49 -15.39
N VAL A 95 -3.60 2.63 -16.09
CA VAL A 95 -4.04 1.25 -16.39
C VAL A 95 -4.29 0.48 -15.10
N MET A 96 -3.37 0.54 -14.14
CA MET A 96 -3.54 -0.10 -12.84
C MET A 96 -4.77 0.42 -12.10
N TYR A 97 -4.99 1.75 -12.08
CA TYR A 97 -6.18 2.34 -11.47
C TYR A 97 -7.47 1.76 -12.09
N LEU A 98 -7.55 1.72 -13.42
CA LEU A 98 -8.74 1.20 -14.13
C LEU A 98 -8.95 -0.28 -13.84
N VAL A 99 -7.89 -1.09 -13.89
CA VAL A 99 -7.94 -2.53 -13.60
C VAL A 99 -8.40 -2.78 -12.16
N ILE A 100 -7.84 -2.07 -11.18
CA ILE A 100 -8.22 -2.25 -9.77
C ILE A 100 -9.66 -1.78 -9.53
N LYS A 101 -10.02 -0.58 -10.01
CA LYS A 101 -11.33 0.03 -9.75
C LYS A 101 -12.48 -0.73 -10.42
N TYR A 102 -12.31 -1.10 -11.68
CA TYR A 102 -13.39 -1.72 -12.47
C TYR A 102 -13.29 -3.24 -12.52
N GLY A 103 -12.07 -3.80 -12.47
CA GLY A 103 -11.85 -5.25 -12.48
C GLY A 103 -11.85 -5.90 -11.11
N GLY A 104 -11.46 -5.18 -10.04
CA GLY A 104 -11.32 -5.75 -8.69
C GLY A 104 -12.61 -6.37 -8.15
N ALA A 105 -13.74 -5.66 -8.26
CA ALA A 105 -15.03 -6.17 -7.80
C ALA A 105 -15.51 -7.38 -8.62
N SER A 106 -15.26 -7.39 -9.92
CA SER A 106 -15.61 -8.53 -10.80
C SER A 106 -14.74 -9.76 -10.53
N LEU A 107 -13.45 -9.56 -10.24
CA LEU A 107 -12.55 -10.65 -9.89
C LEU A 107 -12.92 -11.28 -8.55
N ILE A 108 -13.23 -10.46 -7.53
CA ILE A 108 -13.69 -10.99 -6.25
C ILE A 108 -15.01 -11.74 -6.44
N GLY A 109 -16.02 -11.14 -7.07
CA GLY A 109 -17.30 -11.81 -7.28
C GLY A 109 -17.24 -13.10 -8.12
N ALA A 110 -16.22 -13.26 -8.96
CA ALA A 110 -16.00 -14.48 -9.74
C ALA A 110 -15.30 -15.61 -8.93
N VAL A 111 -14.51 -15.25 -7.92
CA VAL A 111 -13.68 -16.20 -7.15
C VAL A 111 -14.26 -16.44 -5.75
N SER A 112 -15.09 -15.54 -5.26
CA SER A 112 -15.58 -15.55 -3.90
C SER A 112 -16.92 -16.29 -3.81
N VAL A 113 -16.93 -17.37 -3.03
CA VAL A 113 -18.17 -18.04 -2.62
C VAL A 113 -18.66 -17.30 -1.38
N HIS A 114 -19.85 -16.71 -1.42
CA HIS A 114 -20.43 -15.95 -0.31
C HIS A 114 -20.30 -16.70 1.03
N ARG A 115 -19.53 -16.13 1.98
CA ARG A 115 -19.25 -16.73 3.32
C ARG A 115 -18.41 -18.01 3.29
N GLY A 116 -17.62 -18.18 2.24
CA GLY A 116 -16.61 -19.23 2.07
C GLY A 116 -15.37 -18.98 2.93
N MET A 117 -14.18 -19.30 2.41
CA MET A 117 -12.92 -19.14 3.15
C MET A 117 -12.50 -17.67 3.35
N PHE A 118 -13.14 -16.70 2.69
CA PHE A 118 -12.85 -15.26 2.85
C PHE A 118 -13.07 -14.73 4.28
N HIS A 119 -13.89 -15.42 5.07
CA HIS A 119 -14.15 -15.10 6.48
C HIS A 119 -13.57 -16.18 7.39
N SER A 120 -12.24 -16.27 7.41
CA SER A 120 -11.49 -17.33 8.12
C SER A 120 -10.12 -16.87 8.58
N LEU A 121 -9.53 -17.60 9.53
CA LEU A 121 -8.15 -17.35 9.98
C LEU A 121 -7.09 -17.55 8.88
N PRO A 122 -7.20 -18.55 7.98
CA PRO A 122 -6.32 -18.64 6.82
C PRO A 122 -6.39 -17.41 5.90
N ALA A 123 -7.58 -16.84 5.67
CA ALA A 123 -7.71 -15.62 4.87
C ALA A 123 -7.07 -14.41 5.53
N MET A 124 -7.17 -14.30 6.87
CA MET A 124 -6.45 -13.29 7.65
C MET A 124 -4.94 -13.42 7.47
N ALA A 125 -4.40 -14.63 7.56
CA ALA A 125 -2.97 -14.89 7.39
C ALA A 125 -2.49 -14.52 5.98
N ILE A 126 -3.24 -14.92 4.94
CA ILE A 126 -2.97 -14.53 3.54
C ILE A 126 -2.94 -13.00 3.39
N ALA A 127 -3.91 -12.29 3.95
CA ALA A 127 -3.95 -10.83 3.88
C ALA A 127 -2.72 -10.19 4.55
N ALA A 128 -2.30 -10.71 5.71
CA ALA A 128 -1.11 -10.24 6.41
C ALA A 128 0.18 -10.53 5.62
N GLU A 129 0.33 -11.72 5.06
CA GLU A 129 1.48 -12.13 4.24
C GLU A 129 1.58 -11.33 2.94
N LEU A 130 0.44 -11.05 2.29
CA LEU A 130 0.40 -10.15 1.14
C LEU A 130 0.84 -8.73 1.52
N THR A 131 0.33 -8.19 2.63
CA THR A 131 0.81 -6.89 3.14
C THR A 131 2.32 -6.91 3.37
N TYR A 132 2.84 -7.97 4.01
CA TYR A 132 4.28 -8.13 4.23
C TYR A 132 5.07 -8.07 2.93
N LEU A 133 4.75 -8.94 1.96
CA LEU A 133 5.49 -9.08 0.71
C LEU A 133 5.40 -7.82 -0.18
N CYS A 134 4.21 -7.20 -0.23
CA CYS A 134 3.96 -6.03 -1.05
C CYS A 134 4.47 -4.72 -0.44
N TYR A 135 4.76 -4.67 0.87
CA TYR A 135 5.20 -3.43 1.51
C TYR A 135 6.61 -3.01 1.02
N PRO A 136 6.81 -1.74 0.58
CA PRO A 136 8.05 -1.25 -0.02
C PRO A 136 9.11 -0.87 1.03
N SER A 137 9.48 -1.82 1.90
CA SER A 137 10.58 -1.65 2.85
C SER A 137 11.54 -2.83 2.79
N SER A 138 12.83 -2.57 2.97
CA SER A 138 13.86 -3.60 3.14
C SER A 138 13.94 -4.13 4.57
N LEU A 139 13.40 -3.39 5.55
CA LEU A 139 13.50 -3.77 6.96
C LEU A 139 12.36 -4.72 7.33
N THR A 140 12.70 -5.97 7.62
CA THR A 140 11.77 -7.02 8.06
C THR A 140 10.85 -6.56 9.19
N THR A 141 11.38 -5.83 10.18
CA THR A 141 10.59 -5.33 11.31
C THR A 141 9.46 -4.40 10.88
N VAL A 142 9.69 -3.54 9.88
CA VAL A 142 8.65 -2.62 9.36
C VAL A 142 7.61 -3.40 8.57
N LYS A 143 8.03 -4.37 7.75
CA LYS A 143 7.10 -5.24 7.02
C LYS A 143 6.21 -6.04 7.99
N LEU A 144 6.78 -6.56 9.08
CA LEU A 144 6.04 -7.26 10.14
C LEU A 144 5.06 -6.33 10.87
N LEU A 145 5.43 -5.08 11.14
CA LEU A 145 4.53 -4.08 11.71
C LEU A 145 3.29 -3.89 10.82
N MET A 146 3.50 -3.70 9.52
CA MET A 146 2.40 -3.48 8.57
C MET A 146 1.52 -4.72 8.45
N ALA A 147 2.13 -5.91 8.33
CA ALA A 147 1.44 -7.18 8.25
C ALA A 147 0.60 -7.48 9.49
N SER A 148 1.17 -7.29 10.68
CA SER A 148 0.46 -7.51 11.93
C SER A 148 -0.63 -6.45 12.18
N GLY A 149 -0.46 -5.22 11.70
CA GLY A 149 -1.54 -4.22 11.66
C GLY A 149 -2.73 -4.70 10.83
N THR A 150 -2.49 -5.13 9.58
CA THR A 150 -3.54 -5.72 8.72
C THR A 150 -4.21 -6.92 9.37
N ALA A 151 -3.43 -7.84 9.96
CA ALA A 151 -3.97 -9.01 10.67
C ALA A 151 -4.84 -8.61 11.86
N THR A 152 -4.41 -7.61 12.64
CA THR A 152 -5.14 -7.10 13.82
C THR A 152 -6.49 -6.51 13.41
N GLY A 153 -6.51 -5.74 12.32
CA GLY A 153 -7.73 -5.22 11.71
C GLY A 153 -8.68 -6.34 11.30
N PHE A 154 -8.20 -7.27 10.49
CA PHE A 154 -9.00 -8.40 9.98
C PHE A 154 -9.52 -9.27 11.14
N PHE A 155 -8.68 -9.55 12.13
CA PHE A 155 -9.06 -10.29 13.33
C PHE A 155 -10.19 -9.59 14.10
N SER A 156 -10.11 -8.26 14.24
CA SER A 156 -11.17 -7.49 14.90
C SER A 156 -12.52 -7.65 14.20
N HIS A 157 -12.52 -7.74 12.88
CA HIS A 157 -13.71 -8.01 12.09
C HIS A 157 -14.29 -9.40 12.40
N LEU A 158 -13.45 -10.44 12.35
CA LEU A 158 -13.86 -11.81 12.71
C LEU A 158 -14.43 -11.88 14.13
N MET A 159 -13.76 -11.24 15.08
CA MET A 159 -14.17 -11.22 16.48
C MET A 159 -15.51 -10.51 16.68
N LEU A 160 -15.71 -9.36 16.01
CA LEU A 160 -16.96 -8.61 16.10
C LEU A 160 -18.13 -9.43 15.54
N ASP A 161 -17.91 -10.16 14.45
CA ASP A 161 -18.91 -11.04 13.87
C ASP A 161 -19.32 -12.19 14.78
N GLU A 162 -18.36 -12.74 15.51
CA GLU A 162 -18.58 -13.76 16.52
C GLU A 162 -19.35 -13.23 17.73
N LEU A 163 -18.94 -12.08 18.27
CA LEU A 163 -19.59 -11.43 19.42
C LEU A 163 -21.06 -11.10 19.13
N TYR A 164 -21.36 -10.57 17.95
CA TYR A 164 -22.74 -10.26 17.53
C TYR A 164 -23.57 -11.51 17.15
N SER A 165 -22.92 -12.67 17.01
CA SER A 165 -23.62 -13.94 16.82
C SER A 165 -24.19 -14.50 18.14
N VAL A 166 -23.61 -14.08 19.28
CA VAL A 166 -24.06 -14.40 20.63
C VAL A 166 -25.13 -13.39 21.05
N GLN A 167 -26.41 -13.76 20.92
CA GLN A 167 -27.50 -12.90 21.38
C GLN A 167 -27.73 -13.08 22.88
N TRP A 168 -27.52 -11.99 23.63
CA TRP A 168 -27.92 -11.87 25.03
C TRP A 168 -29.39 -11.45 25.10
N ALA A 169 -30.29 -12.43 25.24
CA ALA A 169 -31.71 -12.17 25.47
C ALA A 169 -32.00 -12.32 26.98
N GLY A 170 -31.69 -11.28 27.76
CA GLY A 170 -31.85 -11.30 29.22
C GLY A 170 -30.88 -12.28 29.89
N VAL A 171 -31.39 -13.16 30.77
CA VAL A 171 -30.60 -14.16 31.53
C VAL A 171 -30.23 -15.41 30.71
N ARG A 172 -30.79 -15.57 29.49
CA ARG A 172 -30.54 -16.75 28.66
C ARG A 172 -29.64 -16.41 27.47
N ILE A 173 -28.50 -17.08 27.41
CA ILE A 173 -27.60 -17.05 26.25
C ILE A 173 -28.27 -17.84 25.12
N LYS A 174 -28.66 -17.16 24.04
CA LYS A 174 -29.21 -17.81 22.83
C LYS A 174 -28.16 -17.72 21.73
N LEU A 175 -27.41 -18.80 21.54
CA LEU A 175 -26.44 -18.91 20.46
C LEU A 175 -27.18 -19.06 19.13
N LYS A 176 -26.82 -18.25 18.13
CA LYS A 176 -27.20 -18.55 16.75
C LYS A 176 -26.44 -19.80 16.31
N LYS A 177 -27.00 -20.53 15.34
CA LYS A 177 -26.34 -21.69 14.71
C LYS A 177 -24.96 -21.35 14.09
N SER A 178 -24.65 -20.06 13.93
CA SER A 178 -23.37 -19.53 13.45
C SER A 178 -22.38 -19.13 14.56
N ALA A 179 -22.73 -19.29 15.84
CA ALA A 179 -21.79 -19.01 16.93
C ALA A 179 -20.66 -20.06 16.93
N GLY A 180 -19.43 -19.59 16.91
CA GLY A 180 -18.18 -20.36 16.84
C GLY A 180 -17.61 -20.51 15.43
N THR A 181 -18.14 -19.80 14.42
CA THR A 181 -17.73 -20.00 13.01
C THR A 181 -16.82 -18.92 12.45
N ALA A 182 -16.67 -17.77 13.11
CA ALA A 182 -15.85 -16.67 12.56
C ALA A 182 -14.33 -16.98 12.64
N LEU A 183 -13.90 -17.77 13.63
CA LEU A 183 -12.52 -18.25 13.76
C LEU A 183 -12.30 -19.60 13.05
N LYS A 184 -13.09 -19.91 12.02
CA LYS A 184 -12.96 -21.18 11.32
C LYS A 184 -11.61 -21.30 10.64
N MET A 185 -11.08 -22.51 10.64
CA MET A 185 -9.91 -22.92 9.87
C MET A 185 -10.32 -23.54 8.53
N PHE A 186 -11.53 -24.10 8.44
CA PHE A 186 -12.01 -24.80 7.25
C PHE A 186 -13.43 -24.39 6.90
N GLY A 187 -13.70 -24.23 5.60
CA GLY A 187 -15.03 -24.08 5.02
C GLY A 187 -15.69 -25.43 4.77
N THR A 188 -16.97 -25.41 4.40
CA THR A 188 -17.77 -26.61 4.11
C THR A 188 -17.44 -27.24 2.77
N ALA A 189 -16.91 -26.46 1.83
CA ALA A 189 -16.56 -26.92 0.49
C ALA A 189 -15.07 -27.27 0.39
N PHE A 190 -14.78 -28.41 -0.23
CA PHE A 190 -13.41 -28.92 -0.38
C PHE A 190 -12.53 -28.01 -1.24
N VAL A 191 -13.02 -27.60 -2.42
CA VAL A 191 -12.24 -26.82 -3.39
C VAL A 191 -11.76 -25.47 -2.84
N PRO A 192 -12.61 -24.62 -2.24
CA PRO A 192 -12.14 -23.38 -1.62
C PRO A 192 -11.11 -23.61 -0.51
N ASN A 193 -11.24 -24.66 0.29
CA ASN A 193 -10.25 -24.98 1.32
C ASN A 193 -8.88 -25.27 0.68
N VAL A 194 -8.84 -26.16 -0.31
CA VAL A 194 -7.59 -26.51 -1.00
C VAL A 194 -6.94 -25.28 -1.63
N VAL A 195 -7.72 -24.44 -2.32
CA VAL A 195 -7.20 -23.21 -2.95
C VAL A 195 -6.66 -22.25 -1.89
N THR A 196 -7.39 -21.98 -0.81
CA THR A 196 -6.94 -21.07 0.26
C THR A 196 -5.66 -21.58 0.91
N TYR A 197 -5.59 -22.85 1.29
CA TYR A 197 -4.38 -23.40 1.92
C TYR A 197 -3.20 -23.49 0.95
N SER A 198 -3.44 -23.69 -0.34
CA SER A 198 -2.38 -23.65 -1.35
C SER A 198 -1.79 -22.24 -1.49
N ILE A 199 -2.65 -21.22 -1.55
CA ILE A 199 -2.22 -19.81 -1.58
C ILE A 199 -1.44 -19.48 -0.32
N LEU A 200 -1.98 -19.83 0.86
CA LEU A 200 -1.31 -19.63 2.14
C LEU A 200 0.08 -20.29 2.14
N ALA A 201 0.19 -21.56 1.73
CA ALA A 201 1.47 -22.25 1.71
C ALA A 201 2.52 -21.56 0.81
N VAL A 202 2.11 -21.10 -0.38
CA VAL A 202 3.01 -20.39 -1.31
C VAL A 202 3.44 -19.04 -0.73
N LEU A 203 2.52 -18.28 -0.16
CA LEU A 203 2.81 -16.97 0.42
C LEU A 203 3.65 -17.09 1.69
N SER A 204 3.37 -18.05 2.57
CA SER A 204 4.20 -18.35 3.72
C SER A 204 5.62 -18.72 3.29
N TYR A 205 5.78 -19.56 2.26
CA TYR A 205 7.11 -19.88 1.72
C TYR A 205 7.82 -18.63 1.20
N ALA A 206 7.14 -17.81 0.40
CA ALA A 206 7.71 -16.57 -0.13
C ALA A 206 8.11 -15.58 0.99
N MET A 207 7.28 -15.43 2.02
CA MET A 207 7.57 -14.61 3.19
C MET A 207 8.78 -15.13 3.97
N LEU A 208 8.90 -16.45 4.17
CA LEU A 208 10.05 -17.05 4.84
C LEU A 208 11.36 -16.90 4.06
N VAL A 209 11.28 -16.94 2.72
CA VAL A 209 12.42 -16.66 1.83
C VAL A 209 12.81 -15.18 1.92
N ASP A 210 11.86 -14.27 1.81
CA ASP A 210 12.10 -12.82 1.89
C ASP A 210 12.64 -12.41 3.28
N ALA A 211 12.16 -13.04 4.35
CA ALA A 211 12.66 -12.84 5.72
C ALA A 211 14.08 -13.42 5.93
N GLY A 212 14.64 -14.14 4.95
CA GLY A 212 15.95 -14.78 5.03
C GLY A 212 16.01 -16.02 5.92
N ILE A 213 14.85 -16.57 6.32
CA ILE A 213 14.76 -17.78 7.15
C ILE A 213 15.01 -19.03 6.30
N ILE A 214 14.45 -19.05 5.10
CA ILE A 214 14.67 -20.10 4.11
C ILE A 214 15.58 -19.55 3.03
N GLN A 215 16.71 -20.21 2.78
CA GLN A 215 17.54 -19.91 1.63
C GLN A 215 17.13 -20.83 0.48
N PRO A 216 16.63 -20.30 -0.64
CA PRO A 216 16.34 -21.13 -1.81
C PRO A 216 17.65 -21.74 -2.29
N LYS A 217 17.62 -23.04 -2.59
CA LYS A 217 18.79 -23.72 -3.15
C LYS A 217 19.19 -22.98 -4.44
N PRO A 218 20.46 -22.55 -4.59
CA PRO A 218 20.88 -21.88 -5.81
C PRO A 218 20.59 -22.81 -6.98
N ALA A 219 19.96 -22.27 -8.02
CA ALA A 219 19.67 -23.02 -9.23
C ALA A 219 20.99 -23.64 -9.70
N THR A 220 21.06 -24.97 -9.75
CA THR A 220 22.23 -25.68 -10.28
C THR A 220 22.37 -25.22 -11.73
N SER A 221 23.42 -24.45 -12.02
CA SER A 221 23.70 -24.02 -13.38
C SER A 221 23.93 -25.29 -14.22
N ILE A 222 23.03 -25.53 -15.18
CA ILE A 222 23.16 -26.63 -16.15
C ILE A 222 24.32 -26.34 -17.12
N PHE A 223 24.76 -25.09 -17.17
CA PHE A 223 25.99 -24.68 -17.82
C PHE A 223 27.19 -24.98 -16.91
N PRO A 224 28.20 -25.71 -17.39
CA PRO A 224 29.48 -25.80 -16.70
C PRO A 224 29.97 -24.39 -16.41
N GLN A 225 30.12 -24.05 -15.14
CA GLN A 225 30.92 -22.89 -14.76
C GLN A 225 32.32 -23.20 -15.29
N ALA A 226 32.85 -22.34 -16.15
CA ALA A 226 34.24 -22.44 -16.55
C ALA A 226 35.06 -22.41 -15.25
N GLY A 227 35.68 -23.54 -14.91
CA GLY A 227 36.60 -23.60 -13.78
C GLY A 227 37.70 -22.56 -13.98
N PRO A 228 38.39 -22.15 -12.91
CA PRO A 228 39.56 -21.29 -13.08
C PRO A 228 40.49 -22.00 -14.07
N THR A 229 40.79 -21.32 -15.19
CA THR A 229 41.74 -21.82 -16.18
C THR A 229 43.10 -21.91 -15.51
N GLU A 230 43.46 -23.11 -15.06
CA GLU A 230 44.84 -23.50 -14.87
C GLU A 230 45.48 -23.57 -16.26
N ASP A 231 45.78 -22.42 -16.84
CA ASP A 231 46.80 -22.36 -17.88
C ASP A 231 47.43 -20.98 -17.90
N GLY A 232 48.63 -20.90 -17.31
CA GLY A 232 49.46 -19.72 -17.24
C GLY A 232 50.10 -19.42 -18.58
N THR A 233 49.33 -18.90 -19.53
CA THR A 233 49.87 -18.39 -20.79
C THR A 233 49.48 -16.93 -20.97
N ASN A 234 50.50 -16.08 -20.86
CA ASN A 234 50.44 -14.63 -20.96
C ASN A 234 49.63 -14.18 -22.19
N ALA A 235 48.62 -13.35 -21.96
CA ALA A 235 47.96 -12.58 -23.00
C ALA A 235 48.90 -11.45 -23.48
N GLY A 236 49.91 -11.83 -24.25
CA GLY A 236 50.67 -10.96 -25.13
C GLY A 236 50.47 -11.47 -26.56
N ASP A 237 50.23 -10.54 -27.49
CA ASP A 237 50.03 -10.76 -28.92
C ASP A 237 48.71 -11.40 -29.37
N VAL A 238 47.70 -10.54 -29.53
CA VAL A 238 46.80 -10.63 -30.69
C VAL A 238 46.83 -9.28 -31.40
N THR A 239 47.70 -9.18 -32.40
CA THR A 239 47.74 -8.09 -33.38
C THR A 239 46.62 -8.30 -34.40
N LEU A 240 45.69 -7.34 -34.52
CA LEU A 240 44.73 -7.26 -35.63
C LEU A 240 45.20 -6.18 -36.60
N PRO A 241 45.31 -6.44 -37.92
CA PRO A 241 45.70 -5.44 -38.90
C PRO A 241 44.44 -4.73 -39.41
N PHE A 242 44.31 -3.43 -39.16
CA PHE A 242 43.42 -2.57 -39.92
C PHE A 242 44.14 -1.27 -40.29
N ASP A 243 44.13 -1.01 -41.58
CA ASP A 243 44.94 -0.04 -42.31
C ASP A 243 44.72 1.42 -41.90
N GLU A 244 45.81 2.17 -41.99
CA GLU A 244 45.91 3.63 -41.93
C GLU A 244 45.03 4.31 -43.00
N VAL A 245 44.15 5.22 -42.55
CA VAL A 245 43.79 6.41 -43.33
C VAL A 245 44.04 7.63 -42.46
N HIS A 246 45.16 8.29 -42.73
CA HIS A 246 45.53 9.60 -42.22
C HIS A 246 44.60 10.69 -42.74
N LEU A 247 43.94 11.40 -41.84
CA LEU A 247 43.61 12.82 -41.99
C LEU A 247 43.88 13.49 -40.66
N GLY A 248 45.03 14.17 -40.59
CA GLY A 248 45.41 14.98 -39.45
C GLY A 248 44.77 16.36 -39.55
N GLU A 249 44.17 16.82 -38.44
CA GLU A 249 44.23 18.22 -38.07
C GLU A 249 44.48 18.30 -36.55
N SER A 250 45.58 18.97 -36.24
CA SER A 250 46.10 19.27 -34.91
C SER A 250 45.26 20.33 -34.21
N PHE A 251 44.85 20.10 -32.96
CA PHE A 251 44.71 21.21 -32.02
C PHE A 251 45.05 20.76 -30.59
N GLN A 252 45.77 21.64 -29.91
CA GLN A 252 46.64 21.35 -28.78
C GLN A 252 45.91 21.15 -27.46
N ALA A 253 46.49 20.30 -26.61
CA ALA A 253 46.24 20.26 -25.18
C ALA A 253 46.95 21.44 -24.50
N GLU A 254 46.24 22.14 -23.62
CA GLU A 254 46.78 23.11 -22.67
C GLU A 254 46.22 22.81 -21.26
N PRO A 255 46.91 23.23 -20.19
CA PRO A 255 47.11 22.44 -18.98
C PRO A 255 46.26 22.84 -17.77
N SER A 256 46.41 22.03 -16.73
CA SER A 256 45.96 22.21 -15.34
C SER A 256 46.09 23.64 -14.80
N LEU A 257 45.00 24.19 -14.28
CA LEU A 257 45.00 25.40 -13.45
C LEU A 257 44.88 25.05 -11.96
N THR A 258 45.95 25.39 -11.26
CA THR A 258 46.14 25.44 -9.82
C THR A 258 45.27 26.53 -9.20
N GLU A 259 44.68 26.20 -8.05
CA GLU A 259 44.32 27.05 -6.90
C GLU A 259 44.16 28.58 -7.15
N THR A 260 42.92 29.08 -7.14
CA THR A 260 42.63 30.47 -6.82
C THR A 260 41.30 30.57 -6.06
N ALA A 261 41.42 30.87 -4.76
CA ALA A 261 40.48 31.56 -3.87
C ALA A 261 38.97 31.35 -4.07
N LEU A 262 38.40 30.42 -3.29
CA LEU A 262 36.97 30.45 -2.94
C LEU A 262 36.72 31.61 -1.95
N GLY A 263 36.20 32.72 -2.45
CA GLY A 263 35.51 33.72 -1.62
C GLY A 263 34.13 33.21 -1.21
N GLU A 264 33.74 33.42 0.05
CA GLU A 264 32.45 33.02 0.59
C GLU A 264 31.27 33.69 -0.14
N PRO A 265 30.11 33.02 -0.30
CA PRO A 265 28.94 33.67 -0.85
C PRO A 265 28.28 34.57 0.22
N GLU A 266 28.37 35.88 0.02
CA GLU A 266 27.67 36.89 0.82
C GLU A 266 26.15 36.79 0.60
N PHE A 267 25.42 36.38 1.63
CA PHE A 267 23.96 36.35 1.64
C PHE A 267 23.40 37.78 1.69
N GLN A 268 22.94 38.30 0.56
CA GLN A 268 22.24 39.59 0.50
C GLN A 268 20.82 39.43 1.09
N GLN A 269 20.58 40.04 2.25
CA GLN A 269 19.23 40.13 2.83
C GLN A 269 18.33 41.02 1.95
N PRO A 270 17.05 40.65 1.72
CA PRO A 270 16.13 41.50 0.97
C PRO A 270 15.81 42.77 1.78
N LYS A 271 16.00 43.94 1.15
CA LYS A 271 15.60 45.25 1.71
C LYS A 271 14.09 45.27 2.00
N LEU A 272 13.71 45.47 3.26
CA LEU A 272 12.36 45.85 3.66
C LEU A 272 11.99 47.21 3.04
N VAL A 273 10.93 47.23 2.25
CA VAL A 273 10.29 48.46 1.78
C VAL A 273 9.41 49.02 2.91
N PRO A 274 9.55 50.29 3.33
CA PRO A 274 8.68 50.86 4.36
C PRO A 274 7.27 51.08 3.81
N ILE A 275 6.26 50.63 4.55
CA ILE A 275 4.84 50.95 4.29
C ILE A 275 4.61 52.39 4.78
N PRO A 276 4.06 53.31 3.97
CA PRO A 276 3.71 54.65 4.44
C PRO A 276 2.46 54.61 5.33
N ASP A 277 2.58 55.18 6.53
CA ASP A 277 1.48 55.51 7.43
C ASP A 277 0.64 56.66 6.85
N SER A 278 -0.49 56.35 6.21
CA SER A 278 -1.57 57.33 6.03
C SER A 278 -2.95 56.66 5.93
N ALA A 279 -3.65 56.73 7.08
CA ALA A 279 -5.08 56.92 7.28
C ALA A 279 -6.07 56.36 6.23
N ILE A 280 -6.80 55.31 6.61
CA ILE A 280 -8.16 55.05 6.10
C ILE A 280 -9.07 54.68 7.29
N PRO A 281 -10.30 55.22 7.38
CA PRO A 281 -11.09 55.29 8.60
C PRO A 281 -11.86 54.00 8.90
N LEU A 282 -12.08 53.74 10.19
CA LEU A 282 -13.04 52.75 10.68
C LEU A 282 -14.47 53.21 10.36
N GLU A 283 -15.09 52.64 9.34
CA GLU A 283 -16.52 52.80 9.09
C GLU A 283 -17.25 51.46 9.26
N ARG A 284 -18.10 51.41 10.29
CA ARG A 284 -19.14 50.39 10.46
C ARG A 284 -20.17 50.56 9.34
N SER A 285 -20.44 49.52 8.56
CA SER A 285 -21.64 49.47 7.73
C SER A 285 -22.08 48.02 7.47
N THR A 286 -23.23 47.70 8.06
CA THR A 286 -24.28 46.77 7.61
C THR A 286 -23.96 45.66 6.61
N VAL A 287 -24.05 44.41 7.08
CA VAL A 287 -24.21 43.21 6.26
C VAL A 287 -25.61 43.22 5.65
N GLY A 288 -25.70 43.61 4.38
CA GLY A 288 -26.88 43.49 3.54
C GLY A 288 -26.58 42.55 2.37
N GLU A 289 -27.21 41.38 2.42
CA GLU A 289 -27.97 40.78 1.32
C GLU A 289 -27.25 40.50 -0.01
N LEU A 290 -26.84 39.24 -0.20
CA LEU A 290 -26.66 38.61 -1.52
C LEU A 290 -27.02 37.11 -1.38
N LEU A 291 -28.32 36.82 -1.45
CA LEU A 291 -28.87 35.48 -1.69
C LEU A 291 -29.28 35.37 -3.18
N PRO A 292 -29.02 34.23 -3.85
CA PRO A 292 -29.56 33.98 -5.19
C PRO A 292 -31.08 33.77 -5.13
N PRO A 293 -31.85 34.17 -6.16
CA PRO A 293 -33.30 33.97 -6.17
C PRO A 293 -33.63 32.49 -6.42
N ASP A 294 -34.78 32.08 -5.89
CA ASP A 294 -35.47 30.79 -6.08
C ASP A 294 -35.08 29.63 -5.16
N VAL A 295 -35.53 29.71 -3.89
CA VAL A 295 -35.97 28.53 -3.12
C VAL A 295 -37.20 28.90 -2.28
N ASP A 296 -38.31 28.19 -2.49
CA ASP A 296 -39.57 28.31 -1.73
C ASP A 296 -39.34 28.01 -0.22
N PRO A 297 -39.64 28.96 0.69
CA PRO A 297 -39.40 28.79 2.12
C PRO A 297 -40.31 27.76 2.83
N ASN A 298 -41.27 27.12 2.15
CA ASN A 298 -42.19 26.16 2.80
C ASN A 298 -41.91 24.67 2.50
N ALA A 299 -40.80 24.33 1.86
CA ALA A 299 -40.62 22.97 1.32
C ALA A 299 -40.25 21.86 2.33
N PHE A 300 -39.85 22.14 3.58
CA PHE A 300 -39.45 21.06 4.50
C PHE A 300 -39.85 21.30 5.96
N ASN A 301 -41.04 20.85 6.32
CA ASN A 301 -41.40 20.54 7.70
C ASN A 301 -41.67 19.03 7.85
N PRO A 302 -40.74 18.25 8.41
CA PRO A 302 -41.03 16.90 8.87
C PRO A 302 -40.96 16.86 10.40
N VAL A 303 -41.97 17.39 11.07
CA VAL A 303 -42.41 16.89 12.38
C VAL A 303 -43.90 16.54 12.27
N ARG A 304 -44.18 15.27 11.93
CA ARG A 304 -45.24 14.42 12.52
C ARG A 304 -45.45 13.14 11.69
N ARG A 305 -45.43 12.03 12.43
CA ARG A 305 -45.84 10.64 12.11
C ARG A 305 -44.78 9.74 11.51
#